data_AF-V8N714-F1
#
_entry.id   AF-V8N714-F1
#
_cell.length_a   1.000
_cell.length_b   1.000
_cell.length_c   1.000
_cell.angle_alpha   90.00
_cell.angle_beta   90.00
_cell.angle_gamma   90.00
#
_symmetry.space_group_name_H-M   'P 1'
#
loop_
_entity.id
_entity.type
_entity.pdbx_description
1 polymer ?
#
loop_
_entity_poly.entity_id
_entity_poly.type
_entity_poly.pdbx_seq_one_letter_code
_entity_poly.pdbx_strand_id
1 'polypeptide(L)'
;MFNFFIMLQIIEREKPEKCRKLQDANRSSEALIEQMVNDGLNADNTKQASEQLNIRWIEFCQLLSERLAWLEYQNNIIAFYSQLQQLEHTVITVENWMKAQLLPAADPDAVKIQLNRCKDEVVRFSSIQPQIEKLKVQGKALKENQQCPVFLEADLVAFSNHFTQVYNDLKAREKQLQT
;
A
#
# COMPACT_ATOMS: atom_id res chain seq x y z
N MET A 1 6.48 -0.95 10.33
CA MET A 1 7.00 -1.17 8.96
C MET A 1 8.22 -2.10 8.94
N PHE A 2 9.23 -1.91 9.80
CA PHE A 2 10.47 -2.72 9.82
C PHE A 2 10.27 -4.25 10.03
N ASN A 3 9.32 -4.67 10.88
CA ASN A 3 9.09 -6.09 11.18
C ASN A 3 8.44 -6.87 10.01
N PHE A 4 7.62 -6.18 9.19
CA PHE A 4 6.89 -6.81 8.07
C PHE A 4 7.78 -7.07 6.85
N PHE A 5 8.70 -6.14 6.54
CA PHE A 5 9.65 -6.30 5.44
C PHE A 5 10.60 -7.48 5.68
N ILE A 6 11.06 -7.63 6.92
CA ILE A 6 11.91 -8.77 7.33
C ILE A 6 11.16 -10.09 7.14
N MET A 7 9.88 -10.17 7.53
CA MET A 7 9.08 -11.39 7.39
C MET A 7 8.90 -11.80 5.92
N LEU A 8 8.63 -10.86 5.02
CA LEU A 8 8.52 -11.09 3.58
C LEU A 8 9.83 -11.64 3.00
N GLN A 9 10.97 -11.02 3.33
CA GLN A 9 12.28 -11.47 2.86
C GLN A 9 12.66 -12.86 3.38
N ILE A 10 12.32 -13.17 4.64
CA ILE A 10 12.54 -14.51 5.20
C ILE A 10 11.73 -15.56 4.41
N ILE A 11 10.46 -15.29 4.14
CA ILE A 11 9.58 -16.20 3.41
C ILE A 11 10.07 -16.43 1.96
N GLU A 12 10.43 -15.36 1.26
CA GLU A 12 10.96 -15.45 -0.11
C GLU A 12 12.27 -16.24 -0.17
N ARG A 13 13.12 -16.13 0.86
CA ARG A 13 14.38 -16.86 0.97
C ARG A 13 14.18 -18.34 1.31
N GLU A 14 13.24 -18.67 2.18
CA GLU A 14 12.98 -20.05 2.61
C GLU A 14 12.39 -20.90 1.48
N LYS A 15 11.54 -20.32 0.62
CA LYS A 15 10.84 -21.03 -0.47
C LYS A 15 11.78 -21.86 -1.39
N PRO A 16 12.84 -21.30 -2.00
CA PRO A 16 13.72 -22.07 -2.89
C PRO A 16 14.49 -23.17 -2.15
N GLU A 17 14.89 -22.94 -0.90
CA GLU A 17 15.60 -23.94 -0.09
C GLU A 17 14.70 -25.15 0.19
N LYS A 18 13.44 -24.91 0.56
CA LYS A 18 12.47 -25.96 0.84
C LYS A 18 12.05 -26.72 -0.43
N CYS A 19 11.91 -26.03 -1.57
CA CYS A 19 11.70 -26.69 -2.88
C CYS A 19 12.82 -27.68 -3.20
N ARG A 20 14.08 -27.28 -2.98
CA ARG A 20 15.24 -28.15 -3.23
C ARG A 20 15.21 -29.40 -2.36
N LYS A 21 14.95 -29.23 -1.05
CA LYS A 21 14.84 -30.36 -0.10
C LYS A 21 13.75 -31.36 -0.52
N LEU A 22 12.62 -30.88 -1.05
CA LEU A 22 11.58 -31.77 -1.58
C LEU A 22 12.05 -32.53 -2.82
N GLN A 23 12.71 -31.86 -3.78
CA GLN A 23 13.24 -32.52 -4.97
C GLN A 23 14.25 -33.62 -4.61
N ASP A 24 15.12 -33.35 -3.64
CA ASP A 24 16.09 -34.34 -3.15
C ASP A 24 15.38 -35.52 -2.46
N ALA A 25 14.34 -35.26 -1.66
CA ALA A 25 13.53 -36.30 -1.04
C ALA A 25 12.77 -37.16 -2.06
N ASN A 26 12.20 -36.54 -3.11
CA ASN A 26 11.50 -37.25 -4.17
C ASN A 26 12.45 -38.18 -4.94
N ARG A 27 13.63 -37.68 -5.35
CA ARG A 27 14.66 -38.51 -6.02
C ARG A 27 15.09 -39.69 -5.16
N SER A 28 15.28 -39.46 -3.87
CA SER A 28 15.68 -40.51 -2.92
C SER A 28 14.57 -41.56 -2.75
N SER A 29 13.30 -41.11 -2.70
CA SER A 29 12.15 -41.99 -2.63
C SER A 29 11.97 -42.82 -3.90
N GLU A 30 12.17 -42.23 -5.08
CA GLU A 30 12.09 -42.91 -6.38
C GLU A 30 13.13 -44.03 -6.48
N ALA A 31 14.39 -43.71 -6.13
CA ALA A 31 15.47 -44.70 -6.13
C ALA A 31 15.21 -45.86 -5.15
N LEU A 32 14.67 -45.57 -3.96
CA LEU A 32 14.32 -46.59 -2.97
C LEU A 32 13.16 -47.47 -3.46
N ILE A 33 12.14 -46.88 -4.07
CA ILE A 33 11.00 -47.62 -4.64
C ILE A 33 11.48 -48.56 -5.75
N GLU A 34 12.34 -48.07 -6.66
CA GLU A 34 12.92 -48.89 -7.73
C GLU A 34 13.71 -50.07 -7.16
N GLN A 35 14.57 -49.84 -6.16
CA GLN A 35 15.31 -50.90 -5.49
C GLN A 35 14.37 -51.94 -4.85
N MET A 36 13.36 -51.49 -4.10
CA MET A 36 12.40 -52.38 -3.44
C MET A 36 11.64 -53.25 -4.45
N VAL A 37 11.22 -52.67 -5.58
CA VAL A 37 10.55 -53.40 -6.66
C VAL A 37 11.49 -54.45 -7.28
N ASN A 38 12.75 -54.09 -7.53
CA ASN A 38 13.76 -55.01 -8.06
C ASN A 38 14.07 -56.16 -7.09
N ASP A 39 14.03 -55.89 -5.78
CA ASP A 39 14.25 -56.87 -4.71
C ASP A 39 12.98 -57.70 -4.39
N GLY A 40 11.85 -57.45 -5.08
CA GLY A 40 10.57 -58.15 -4.86
C GLY A 40 9.85 -57.76 -3.56
N LEU A 41 10.22 -56.63 -2.96
CA LEU A 41 9.64 -56.09 -1.73
C LEU A 41 8.43 -55.18 -2.03
N ASN A 42 7.49 -55.08 -1.09
CA ASN A 42 6.35 -54.18 -1.22
C ASN A 42 6.78 -52.71 -0.99
N ALA A 43 6.64 -51.87 -2.02
CA ALA A 43 6.97 -50.43 -1.99
C ALA A 43 5.77 -49.50 -1.73
N ASP A 44 4.55 -50.02 -1.54
CA ASP A 44 3.31 -49.22 -1.44
C ASP A 44 3.36 -48.16 -0.33
N ASN A 45 3.87 -48.52 0.84
CA ASN A 45 3.98 -47.59 1.97
C ASN A 45 4.93 -46.43 1.64
N THR A 46 6.06 -46.71 0.99
CA THR A 46 7.04 -45.69 0.57
C THR A 46 6.44 -44.77 -0.49
N LYS A 47 5.72 -45.35 -1.46
CA LYS A 47 5.01 -44.60 -2.49
C LYS A 47 3.94 -43.67 -1.88
N GLN A 48 3.10 -44.20 -0.99
CA GLN A 48 2.07 -43.43 -0.31
C GLN A 48 2.67 -42.30 0.54
N ALA A 49 3.76 -42.55 1.25
CA ALA A 49 4.45 -41.52 2.03
C ALA A 49 5.00 -40.39 1.15
N SER A 50 5.58 -40.73 0.00
CA SER A 50 6.06 -39.76 -0.99
C SER A 50 4.93 -38.94 -1.60
N GLU A 51 3.81 -39.58 -1.96
CA GLU A 51 2.61 -38.89 -2.47
C GLU A 51 2.03 -37.93 -1.42
N GLN A 52 1.91 -38.37 -0.16
CA GLN A 52 1.44 -37.52 0.94
C GLN A 52 2.36 -36.32 1.20
N LEU A 53 3.68 -36.51 1.11
CA LEU A 53 4.64 -35.42 1.25
C LEU A 53 4.43 -34.36 0.15
N ASN A 54 4.22 -34.80 -1.10
CA ASN A 54 3.98 -33.90 -2.22
C ASN A 54 2.64 -33.16 -2.09
N ILE A 55 1.57 -33.82 -1.66
CA ILE A 55 0.27 -33.18 -1.39
C ILE A 55 0.44 -32.09 -0.34
N ARG A 56 1.02 -32.42 0.81
CA ARG A 56 1.26 -31.45 1.90
C ARG A 56 2.13 -30.28 1.47
N TRP A 57 3.11 -30.53 0.60
CA TRP A 57 3.93 -29.48 0.03
C TRP A 57 3.14 -28.50 -0.83
N ILE A 58 2.26 -29.00 -1.70
CA ILE A 58 1.39 -28.17 -2.54
C ILE A 58 0.46 -27.32 -1.66
N GLU A 59 -0.17 -27.93 -0.66
CA GLU A 59 -1.03 -27.24 0.32
C GLU A 59 -0.24 -26.14 1.04
N PHE A 60 0.98 -26.44 1.49
CA PHE A 60 1.86 -25.45 2.12
C PHE A 60 2.21 -24.30 1.18
N CYS A 61 2.55 -24.57 -0.08
CA CYS A 61 2.82 -23.54 -1.08
C CYS A 61 1.62 -22.64 -1.33
N GLN A 62 0.41 -23.20 -1.34
CA GLN A 62 -0.82 -22.44 -1.49
C GLN A 62 -1.04 -21.50 -0.30
N LEU A 63 -0.99 -22.03 0.93
CA LEU A 63 -1.14 -21.24 2.16
C LEU A 63 -0.10 -20.11 2.25
N LEU A 64 1.14 -20.40 1.85
CA LEU A 64 2.20 -19.40 1.84
C LEU A 64 1.92 -18.28 0.84
N SER A 65 1.42 -18.63 -0.35
CA SER A 65 1.08 -17.65 -1.40
C SER A 65 -0.09 -16.76 -0.97
N GLU A 66 -1.12 -17.35 -0.35
CA GLU A 66 -2.23 -16.61 0.25
C GLU A 66 -1.74 -15.65 1.35
N ARG A 67 -0.82 -16.11 2.20
CA ARG A 67 -0.24 -15.27 3.26
C ARG A 67 0.60 -14.13 2.70
N LEU A 68 1.37 -14.35 1.63
CA LEU A 68 2.16 -13.32 0.96
C LEU A 68 1.26 -12.26 0.33
N ALA A 69 0.23 -12.67 -0.42
CA ALA A 69 -0.75 -11.77 -1.01
C ALA A 69 -1.46 -10.93 0.07
N TRP A 70 -1.79 -11.56 1.21
CA TRP A 70 -2.35 -10.87 2.36
C TRP A 70 -1.40 -9.81 2.92
N LEU A 71 -0.12 -10.13 3.12
CA LEU A 71 0.89 -9.20 3.64
C LEU A 71 1.10 -8.02 2.70
N GLU A 72 1.18 -8.28 1.40
CA GLU A 72 1.29 -7.24 0.38
C GLU A 72 0.09 -6.29 0.39
N TYR A 73 -1.12 -6.85 0.50
CA TYR A 73 -2.33 -6.06 0.65
C TYR A 73 -2.30 -5.15 1.89
N GLN A 74 -1.88 -5.68 3.05
CA GLN A 74 -1.73 -4.88 4.27
C GLN A 74 -0.70 -3.76 4.11
N ASN A 75 0.42 -4.01 3.41
CA ASN A 75 1.40 -2.97 3.10
C ASN A 75 0.80 -1.86 2.22
N ASN A 76 -0.02 -2.22 1.24
CA ASN A 76 -0.69 -1.24 0.38
C ASN A 76 -1.69 -0.37 1.18
N ILE A 77 -2.42 -0.95 2.14
CA ILE A 77 -3.27 -0.19 3.08
C ILE A 77 -2.45 0.81 3.90
N ILE A 78 -1.33 0.38 4.49
CA ILE A 78 -0.47 1.25 5.29
C ILE A 78 0.10 2.39 4.43
N ALA A 79 0.57 2.07 3.22
CA ALA A 79 1.09 3.07 2.29
C ALA A 79 0.03 4.09 1.87
N PHE A 80 -1.21 3.64 1.64
CA PHE A 80 -2.36 4.51 1.34
C PHE A 80 -2.63 5.49 2.48
N TYR A 81 -2.79 5.03 3.71
CA TYR A 81 -3.09 5.93 4.84
C TYR A 81 -1.92 6.87 5.16
N SER A 82 -0.68 6.42 4.98
CA SER A 82 0.49 7.30 5.09
C SER A 82 0.44 8.45 4.08
N GLN A 83 0.13 8.15 2.81
CA GLN A 83 -0.03 9.17 1.77
C GLN A 83 -1.21 10.10 2.06
N LEU A 84 -2.35 9.56 2.48
CA LEU A 84 -3.54 10.33 2.86
C LEU A 84 -3.20 11.33 3.98
N GLN A 85 -2.52 10.88 5.04
CA GLN A 85 -2.11 11.75 6.15
C GLN A 85 -1.13 12.85 5.73
N GLN A 86 -0.17 12.54 4.85
CA GLN A 86 0.78 13.53 4.34
C GLN A 86 0.08 14.62 3.52
N LEU A 87 -0.89 14.24 2.69
CA LEU A 87 -1.69 15.18 1.92
C LEU A 87 -2.58 16.02 2.83
N GLU A 88 -3.24 15.40 3.82
CA GLU A 88 -4.06 16.11 4.81
C GLU A 88 -3.23 17.13 5.59
N HIS A 89 -2.01 16.79 5.99
CA HIS A 89 -1.09 17.74 6.65
C HIS A 89 -0.78 18.95 5.74
N THR A 90 -0.67 18.73 4.42
CA THR A 90 -0.48 19.81 3.45
C THR A 90 -1.70 20.73 3.40
N VAL A 91 -2.92 20.16 3.40
CA VAL A 91 -4.18 20.93 3.46
C VAL A 91 -4.23 21.78 4.73
N ILE A 92 -3.97 21.18 5.89
CA ILE A 92 -3.95 21.87 7.20
C ILE A 92 -2.91 22.99 7.22
N THR A 93 -1.74 22.78 6.60
CA THR A 93 -0.67 23.79 6.53
C THR A 93 -1.14 25.04 5.77
N VAL A 94 -1.81 24.85 4.63
CA VAL A 94 -2.38 25.95 3.83
C VAL A 94 -3.53 26.62 4.59
N GLU A 95 -4.40 25.84 5.21
CA GLU A 95 -5.51 26.35 6.00
C GLU A 95 -5.03 27.24 7.17
N ASN A 96 -4.02 26.78 7.91
CA ASN A 96 -3.41 27.53 9.01
C ASN A 96 -2.70 28.79 8.51
N TRP A 97 -2.02 28.72 7.36
CA TRP A 97 -1.42 29.89 6.73
C TRP A 97 -2.48 30.94 6.37
N MET A 98 -3.64 30.52 5.84
CA MET A 98 -4.74 31.44 5.55
C MET A 98 -5.30 32.09 6.82
N LYS A 99 -5.50 31.29 7.89
CA LYS A 99 -5.98 31.77 9.19
C LYS A 99 -5.01 32.75 9.86
N ALA A 100 -3.70 32.57 9.64
CA ALA A 100 -2.66 33.44 10.19
C ALA A 100 -2.48 34.75 9.42
N GLN A 101 -3.15 34.93 8.27
CA GLN A 101 -3.06 36.19 7.54
C GLN A 101 -3.77 37.32 8.29
N LEU A 102 -3.06 38.43 8.45
CA LEU A 102 -3.66 39.69 8.91
C LEU A 102 -4.63 40.22 7.84
N LEU A 103 -5.65 40.96 8.30
CA LEU A 103 -6.49 41.78 7.43
C LEU A 103 -5.59 42.63 6.52
N PRO A 104 -5.94 42.81 5.22
CA PRO A 104 -5.16 43.62 4.32
C PRO A 104 -4.91 44.99 4.95
N ALA A 105 -3.63 45.37 5.12
CA ALA A 105 -3.30 46.72 5.55
C ALA A 105 -3.80 47.71 4.47
N ALA A 106 -4.19 48.91 4.85
CA ALA A 106 -4.54 49.96 3.87
C ALA A 106 -3.35 50.38 2.98
N ASP A 107 -2.16 49.82 3.22
CA ASP A 107 -0.94 50.01 2.44
C ASP A 107 -0.93 49.14 1.15
N PRO A 108 -0.93 49.75 -0.04
CA PRO A 108 -0.91 49.04 -1.32
C PRO A 108 0.28 48.08 -1.50
N ASP A 109 1.46 48.41 -0.96
CA ASP A 109 2.65 47.57 -1.11
C ASP A 109 2.53 46.28 -0.27
N ALA A 110 1.99 46.38 0.94
CA ALA A 110 1.66 45.23 1.77
C ALA A 110 0.63 44.30 1.09
N VAL A 111 -0.41 44.86 0.45
CA VAL A 111 -1.42 44.09 -0.30
C VAL A 111 -0.77 43.36 -1.47
N LYS A 112 0.11 44.02 -2.22
CA LYS A 112 0.83 43.40 -3.35
C LYS A 112 1.71 42.23 -2.90
N ILE A 113 2.41 42.36 -1.78
CA ILE A 113 3.21 41.27 -1.19
C ILE A 113 2.31 40.09 -0.78
N GLN A 114 1.17 40.35 -0.14
CA GLN A 114 0.22 39.31 0.24
C GLN A 114 -0.37 38.60 -0.99
N LEU A 115 -0.71 39.34 -2.04
CA LEU A 115 -1.22 38.77 -3.29
C LEU A 115 -0.21 37.83 -3.96
N ASN A 116 1.06 38.24 -4.05
CA ASN A 116 2.10 37.39 -4.62
C ASN A 116 2.26 36.09 -3.84
N ARG A 117 2.32 36.16 -2.50
CA ARG A 117 2.37 34.97 -1.66
C ARG A 117 1.13 34.09 -1.83
N CYS A 118 -0.05 34.68 -1.95
CA CYS A 118 -1.29 33.93 -2.19
C CYS A 118 -1.28 33.22 -3.54
N LYS A 119 -0.73 33.83 -4.59
CA LYS A 119 -0.56 33.19 -5.90
C LYS A 119 0.41 32.01 -5.84
N ASP A 120 1.53 32.17 -5.12
CA ASP A 120 2.50 31.09 -4.92
C ASP A 120 1.87 29.90 -4.17
N GLU A 121 1.09 30.19 -3.12
CA GLU A 121 0.34 29.18 -2.37
C GLU A 121 -0.70 28.46 -3.23
N VAL A 122 -1.44 29.18 -4.07
CA VAL A 122 -2.38 28.60 -5.04
C VAL A 122 -1.68 27.63 -6.00
N VAL A 123 -0.54 28.03 -6.56
CA VAL A 123 0.22 27.19 -7.48
C VAL A 123 0.73 25.94 -6.76
N ARG A 124 1.35 26.12 -5.58
CA ARG A 124 1.84 25.00 -4.76
C ARG A 124 0.71 24.04 -4.38
N PHE A 125 -0.43 24.57 -3.93
CA PHE A 125 -1.55 23.74 -3.51
C PHE A 125 -2.26 23.08 -4.70
N SER A 126 -2.29 23.68 -5.87
CA SER A 126 -2.77 23.00 -7.09
C SER A 126 -1.86 21.83 -7.53
N SER A 127 -0.57 21.91 -7.21
CA SER A 127 0.41 20.89 -7.61
C SER A 127 0.24 19.53 -6.90
N ILE A 128 -0.54 19.47 -5.81
CA ILE A 128 -0.83 18.20 -5.13
C ILE A 128 -1.99 17.42 -5.76
N GLN A 129 -2.76 18.02 -6.67
CA GLN A 129 -3.89 17.38 -7.35
C GLN A 129 -3.54 16.01 -7.97
N PRO A 130 -2.42 15.85 -8.71
CA PRO A 130 -2.06 14.55 -9.27
C PRO A 130 -1.84 13.47 -8.22
N GLN A 131 -1.36 13.84 -7.03
CA GLN A 131 -1.16 12.91 -5.91
C GLN A 131 -2.50 12.46 -5.33
N ILE A 132 -3.48 13.38 -5.26
CA ILE A 132 -4.86 13.08 -4.85
C ILE A 132 -5.51 12.10 -5.84
N GLU A 133 -5.36 12.33 -7.14
CA GLU A 133 -5.92 11.42 -8.15
C GLU A 133 -5.25 10.04 -8.09
N LYS A 134 -3.93 9.99 -7.90
CA LYS A 134 -3.21 8.73 -7.66
C LYS A 134 -3.73 8.01 -6.41
N LEU A 135 -3.99 8.74 -5.32
CA LEU A 135 -4.54 8.18 -4.10
C LEU A 135 -5.95 7.61 -4.32
N LYS A 136 -6.80 8.29 -5.08
CA LYS A 136 -8.14 7.78 -5.45
C LYS A 136 -8.08 6.48 -6.26
N VAL A 137 -7.16 6.39 -7.21
CA VAL A 137 -6.94 5.15 -7.99
C VAL A 137 -6.49 4.02 -7.06
N GLN A 138 -5.55 4.28 -6.16
CA GLN A 138 -5.11 3.30 -5.15
C GLN A 138 -6.27 2.86 -4.25
N GLY A 139 -7.09 3.81 -3.75
CA GLY A 139 -8.25 3.53 -2.91
C GLY A 139 -9.28 2.63 -3.60
N LYS A 140 -9.53 2.84 -4.90
CA LYS A 140 -10.40 1.97 -5.69
C LYS A 140 -9.86 0.54 -5.77
N ALA A 141 -8.57 0.37 -6.08
CA ALA A 141 -7.94 -0.95 -6.14
C ALA A 141 -7.99 -1.67 -4.78
N LEU A 142 -7.82 -0.95 -3.68
CA LEU A 142 -7.88 -1.51 -2.32
C LEU A 142 -9.28 -1.99 -1.93
N LYS A 143 -10.33 -1.35 -2.49
CA LYS A 143 -11.74 -1.64 -2.21
C LYS A 143 -12.23 -2.96 -2.82
N GLU A 144 -11.56 -3.46 -3.84
CA GLU A 144 -11.91 -4.74 -4.48
C GLU A 144 -11.66 -5.95 -3.56
N ASN A 145 -10.83 -5.77 -2.53
CA ASN A 145 -10.53 -6.81 -1.56
C ASN A 145 -11.54 -6.81 -0.40
N GLN A 146 -12.03 -7.99 -0.01
CA GLN A 146 -12.99 -8.18 1.08
C GLN A 146 -12.47 -7.71 2.45
N GLN A 147 -11.15 -7.61 2.61
CA GLN A 147 -10.49 -7.16 3.85
C GLN A 147 -10.27 -5.64 3.88
N CYS A 148 -10.89 -4.90 2.97
CA CYS A 148 -10.80 -3.45 2.92
C CYS A 148 -11.28 -2.82 4.24
N PRO A 149 -10.54 -1.85 4.80
CA PRO A 149 -10.99 -1.07 5.93
C PRO A 149 -12.34 -0.40 5.64
N VAL A 150 -13.30 -0.59 6.55
CA VAL A 150 -14.68 -0.10 6.41
C VAL A 150 -14.74 1.40 6.12
N PHE A 151 -13.81 2.18 6.68
CA PHE A 151 -13.79 3.63 6.58
C PHE A 151 -12.96 4.19 5.42
N LEU A 152 -12.28 3.34 4.62
CA LEU A 152 -11.36 3.82 3.57
C LEU A 152 -12.02 4.81 2.61
N GLU A 153 -13.24 4.50 2.16
CA GLU A 153 -13.99 5.38 1.27
C GLU A 153 -14.42 6.68 1.98
N ALA A 154 -14.92 6.56 3.21
CA ALA A 154 -15.39 7.70 3.98
C ALA A 154 -14.24 8.69 4.28
N ASP A 155 -13.08 8.18 4.65
CA ASP A 155 -11.88 8.97 4.92
C ASP A 155 -11.38 9.69 3.66
N LEU A 156 -11.39 8.99 2.51
CA LEU A 156 -10.99 9.57 1.23
C LEU A 156 -11.96 10.67 0.76
N VAL A 157 -13.27 10.47 0.97
CA VAL A 157 -14.30 11.48 0.69
C VAL A 157 -14.15 12.69 1.62
N ALA A 158 -13.96 12.45 2.92
CA ALA A 158 -13.75 13.53 3.90
C ALA A 158 -12.53 14.39 3.53
N PHE A 159 -11.40 13.75 3.22
CA PHE A 159 -10.21 14.42 2.72
C PHE A 159 -10.47 15.22 1.43
N SER A 160 -11.12 14.60 0.44
CA SER A 160 -11.40 15.25 -0.86
C SER A 160 -12.28 16.50 -0.71
N ASN A 161 -13.24 16.45 0.21
CA ASN A 161 -14.09 17.58 0.56
C ASN A 161 -13.30 18.68 1.25
N HIS A 162 -12.46 18.34 2.23
CA HIS A 162 -11.61 19.30 2.94
C HIS A 162 -10.64 20.00 1.99
N PHE A 163 -9.95 19.25 1.13
CA PHE A 163 -9.07 19.82 0.10
C PHE A 163 -9.83 20.81 -0.80
N THR A 164 -11.01 20.41 -1.28
CA THR A 164 -11.84 21.23 -2.18
C THR A 164 -12.27 22.53 -1.50
N GLN A 165 -12.70 22.46 -0.24
CA GLN A 165 -13.06 23.62 0.56
C GLN A 165 -11.88 24.59 0.69
N VAL A 166 -10.73 24.11 1.17
CA VAL A 166 -9.53 24.94 1.38
C VAL A 166 -9.04 25.54 0.07
N TYR A 167 -9.11 24.80 -1.04
CA TYR A 167 -8.73 25.30 -2.36
C TYR A 167 -9.64 26.44 -2.82
N ASN A 168 -10.95 26.30 -2.62
CA ASN A 168 -11.93 27.33 -2.95
C ASN A 168 -11.72 28.59 -2.09
N ASP A 169 -11.48 28.42 -0.79
CA ASP A 169 -11.21 29.52 0.14
C ASP A 169 -9.92 30.28 -0.24
N LEU A 170 -8.86 29.54 -0.60
CA LEU A 170 -7.61 30.11 -1.07
C LEU A 170 -7.81 30.90 -2.37
N LYS A 171 -8.62 30.39 -3.29
CA LYS A 171 -8.99 31.09 -4.53
C LYS A 171 -9.87 32.33 -4.28
N ALA A 172 -10.77 32.27 -3.31
CA ALA A 172 -11.58 33.42 -2.92
C ALA A 172 -10.68 34.52 -2.32
N ARG A 173 -9.71 34.15 -1.48
CA ARG A 173 -8.72 35.08 -0.92
C ARG A 173 -7.85 35.72 -2.00
N GLU A 174 -7.40 34.94 -2.99
CA GLU A 174 -6.65 35.45 -4.14
C GLU A 174 -7.44 36.56 -4.86
N LYS A 175 -8.73 36.35 -5.10
CA LYS A 175 -9.62 37.34 -5.75
C LYS A 175 -9.85 38.58 -4.88
N GLN A 176 -10.01 38.41 -3.57
CA GLN A 176 -10.16 39.54 -2.64
C GLN A 176 -8.93 40.45 -2.64
N LEU A 177 -7.72 39.88 -2.73
CA LEU A 177 -6.48 40.65 -2.77
C LEU A 177 -6.20 41.31 -4.15
N GLN A 178 -6.98 40.98 -5.17
CA GLN A 178 -6.91 41.62 -6.50
C GLN A 178 -7.86 42.82 -6.64
N THR A 179 -8.80 43.00 -5.70
CA THR A 179 -9.80 44.07 -5.69
C THR A 179 -9.28 45.28 -4.93
#